data_AF-A0A4S1WE90-F1
#
_entry.id   AF-A0A4S1WE90-F1
#
_cell.length_a   1.000
_cell.length_b   1.000
_cell.length_c   1.000
_cell.angle_alpha   90.00
_cell.angle_beta   90.00
_cell.angle_gamma   90.00
#
_symmetry.space_group_name_H-M   'P 1'
#
loop_
_entity.id
_entity.type
_entity.pdbx_description
1 polymer ?
#
loop_
_entity_poly.entity_id
_entity_poly.type
_entity_poly.pdbx_seq_one_letter_code
_entity_poly.pdbx_strand_id
1 'polypeptide(L)'
;MLRTVPLLIALAGCGAVQDEAPKVQTVAVVKSYPHDSQAFTEGLFFDGGGLFESTGEEGTSGIRKVALETGEVTAQAPLSPPYFGEGIIGWKDRLYQLTWKDQKGFIYNKADLTPKGEFAYTGEGWGLTHNDKSIIMSDGTDKLRFLDPETMAQQSTLAVTAKGCPVKDLNELEWIDGEIWANIWRTDLIARIDPVNGKVKGFVDVSALGPPTPSEDEVPNGIAYDAQGKRIFVTGKMWPQLYEVRVSDGAPNGAAQDQAAALMRCQN
;
A
#
# COMPACT_ATOMS: atom_id res chain seq x y z
N MET A 1 43.18 -6.56 -60.93
CA MET A 1 41.78 -6.15 -60.77
C MET A 1 41.40 -6.30 -59.30
N LEU A 2 41.52 -5.22 -58.51
CA LEU A 2 41.12 -5.21 -57.10
C LEU A 2 39.60 -5.00 -57.03
N ARG A 3 38.87 -5.95 -56.48
CA ARG A 3 37.44 -5.81 -56.16
C ARG A 3 37.31 -5.21 -54.77
N THR A 4 36.89 -3.95 -54.71
CA THR A 4 36.43 -3.28 -53.49
C THR A 4 35.08 -3.87 -53.07
N VAL A 5 35.01 -4.41 -51.85
CA VAL A 5 33.76 -4.82 -51.20
C VAL A 5 33.33 -3.67 -50.28
N PRO A 6 32.11 -3.11 -50.43
CA PRO A 6 31.65 -2.06 -49.53
C PRO A 6 31.20 -2.68 -48.21
N LEU A 7 31.76 -2.19 -47.11
CA LEU A 7 31.34 -2.51 -45.75
C LEU A 7 30.09 -1.68 -45.42
N LEU A 8 28.92 -2.30 -45.36
CA LEU A 8 27.73 -1.67 -44.79
C LEU A 8 27.86 -1.65 -43.27
N ILE A 9 28.06 -0.46 -42.71
CA ILE A 9 27.91 -0.21 -41.27
C ILE A 9 26.41 -0.03 -41.01
N ALA A 10 25.76 -1.05 -40.45
CA ALA A 10 24.42 -0.93 -39.91
C ALA A 10 24.50 -0.16 -38.59
N LEU A 11 24.12 1.12 -38.61
CA LEU A 11 23.87 1.90 -37.40
C LEU A 11 22.61 1.33 -36.73
N ALA A 12 22.79 0.44 -35.76
CA ALA A 12 21.76 0.07 -34.82
C ALA A 12 21.45 1.31 -33.97
N GLY A 13 20.44 2.07 -34.37
CA GLY A 13 19.91 3.15 -33.55
C GLY A 13 19.37 2.57 -32.26
N CYS A 14 20.04 2.83 -31.14
CA CYS A 14 19.44 2.72 -29.81
C CYS A 14 18.29 3.73 -29.74
N GLY A 15 17.10 3.34 -30.19
CA GLY A 15 15.88 4.04 -29.84
C GLY A 15 15.73 3.93 -28.34
N ALA A 16 16.00 5.03 -27.62
CA ALA A 16 15.65 5.12 -26.22
C ALA A 16 14.14 4.87 -26.12
N VAL A 17 13.75 3.77 -25.48
CA VAL A 17 12.35 3.53 -25.12
C VAL A 17 11.96 4.70 -24.23
N GLN A 18 11.13 5.62 -24.73
CA GLN A 18 10.58 6.67 -23.89
C GLN A 18 9.60 6.01 -22.93
N ASP A 19 9.92 6.01 -21.64
CA ASP A 19 8.95 5.64 -20.61
C ASP A 19 7.78 6.62 -20.71
N GLU A 20 6.60 6.09 -21.08
CA GLU A 20 5.36 6.85 -21.07
C GLU A 20 5.11 7.34 -19.63
N ALA A 21 4.56 8.55 -19.50
CA ALA A 21 4.25 9.09 -18.18
C ALA A 21 3.25 8.18 -17.45
N PRO A 22 3.46 7.88 -16.16
CA PRO A 22 2.45 7.22 -15.34
C PRO A 22 1.12 7.96 -15.46
N LYS A 23 0.07 7.25 -15.86
CA LYS A 23 -1.28 7.81 -15.99
C LYS A 23 -1.93 7.89 -14.61
N VAL A 24 -2.82 8.87 -14.44
CA VAL A 24 -3.71 8.95 -13.30
C VAL A 24 -5.06 8.40 -13.75
N GLN A 25 -5.50 7.29 -13.14
CA GLN A 25 -6.78 6.64 -13.41
C GLN A 25 -7.71 6.86 -12.21
N THR A 26 -9.02 6.83 -12.41
CA THR A 26 -9.98 6.93 -11.29
C THR A 26 -10.46 5.58 -10.83
N VAL A 27 -11.31 5.57 -9.80
CA VAL A 27 -12.06 4.39 -9.39
C VAL A 27 -13.55 4.54 -9.69
N ALA A 28 -14.19 3.43 -10.03
CA ALA A 28 -15.64 3.27 -9.99
C ALA A 28 -16.02 2.43 -8.76
N VAL A 29 -16.93 2.92 -7.94
CA VAL A 29 -17.47 2.17 -6.80
C VAL A 29 -18.37 1.06 -7.31
N VAL A 30 -18.03 -0.18 -6.96
CA VAL A 30 -18.86 -1.36 -7.20
C VAL A 30 -19.87 -1.52 -6.08
N LYS A 31 -19.40 -1.38 -4.84
CA LYS A 31 -20.22 -1.52 -3.62
C LYS A 31 -19.57 -0.75 -2.46
N SER A 32 -20.39 -0.27 -1.54
CA SER A 32 -19.95 0.31 -0.27
C SER A 32 -20.38 -0.59 0.89
N TYR A 33 -19.54 -0.64 1.92
CA TYR A 33 -19.70 -1.43 3.12
C TYR A 33 -19.55 -0.54 4.35
N PRO A 34 -20.26 -0.80 5.46
CA PRO A 34 -20.05 -0.06 6.70
C PRO A 34 -18.60 -0.17 7.18
N HIS A 35 -18.03 0.95 7.61
CA HIS A 35 -16.73 1.00 8.27
C HIS A 35 -16.86 1.82 9.56
N ASP A 36 -16.07 1.46 10.56
CA ASP A 36 -16.08 2.12 11.86
C ASP A 36 -15.43 3.51 11.75
N SER A 37 -16.22 4.56 11.93
CA SER A 37 -15.76 5.96 11.86
C SER A 37 -14.91 6.39 13.07
N GLN A 38 -14.60 5.49 14.00
CA GLN A 38 -13.63 5.72 15.09
C GLN A 38 -12.30 5.02 14.82
N ALA A 39 -12.18 4.29 13.71
CA ALA A 39 -11.00 3.52 13.42
C ALA A 39 -9.96 4.33 12.66
N PHE A 40 -8.84 4.61 13.30
CA PHE A 40 -7.68 5.19 12.65
C PHE A 40 -6.93 4.12 11.85
N THR A 41 -7.43 3.75 10.66
CA THR A 41 -6.91 2.63 9.86
C THR A 41 -5.44 2.83 9.48
N GLU A 42 -4.58 1.89 9.89
CA GLU A 42 -3.14 1.89 9.56
C GLU A 42 -2.65 0.64 8.83
N GLY A 43 -3.50 -0.37 8.71
CA GLY A 43 -3.22 -1.54 7.88
C GLY A 43 -4.48 -2.32 7.62
N LEU A 44 -4.66 -2.82 6.41
CA LEU A 44 -5.86 -3.54 6.01
C LEU A 44 -5.47 -4.69 5.09
N PHE A 45 -6.01 -5.89 5.29
CA PHE A 45 -5.93 -6.94 4.29
C PHE A 45 -7.17 -7.83 4.29
N PHE A 46 -7.44 -8.49 3.17
CA PHE A 46 -8.55 -9.41 3.03
C PHE A 46 -8.07 -10.85 3.15
N ASP A 47 -8.70 -11.65 4.01
CA ASP A 47 -8.41 -13.07 4.14
C ASP A 47 -9.63 -13.84 4.66
N GLY A 48 -9.84 -15.05 4.14
CA GLY A 48 -10.88 -15.97 4.62
C GLY A 48 -12.31 -15.43 4.55
N GLY A 49 -12.60 -14.47 3.65
CA GLY A 49 -13.94 -13.89 3.49
C GLY A 49 -14.20 -12.65 4.36
N GLY A 50 -13.24 -12.26 5.20
CA GLY A 50 -13.32 -11.07 6.05
C GLY A 50 -12.11 -10.16 5.89
N LEU A 51 -12.12 -9.08 6.63
CA LEU A 51 -11.03 -8.12 6.70
C LEU A 51 -10.25 -8.31 8.00
N PHE A 52 -8.96 -8.07 7.93
CA PHE A 52 -8.11 -7.83 9.09
C PHE A 52 -7.67 -6.38 9.03
N GLU A 53 -7.73 -5.70 10.17
CA GLU A 53 -7.42 -4.29 10.23
C GLU A 53 -6.58 -3.96 11.46
N SER A 54 -5.62 -3.06 11.28
CA SER A 54 -4.87 -2.41 12.34
C SER A 54 -5.40 -1.00 12.53
N THR A 55 -5.56 -0.61 13.78
CA THR A 55 -5.90 0.76 14.14
C THR A 55 -4.74 1.40 14.90
N GLY A 56 -4.48 2.67 14.57
CA GLY A 56 -3.54 3.54 15.27
C GLY A 56 -4.17 4.27 16.46
N GLU A 57 -3.49 5.33 16.90
CA GLU A 57 -3.73 6.15 18.10
C GLU A 57 -3.27 5.51 19.44
N GLU A 58 -2.53 6.28 20.23
CA GLU A 58 -1.97 5.80 21.50
C GLU A 58 -3.11 5.50 22.49
N GLY A 59 -3.17 4.26 22.98
CA GLY A 59 -4.19 3.79 23.91
C GLY A 59 -5.46 3.24 23.28
N THR A 60 -5.64 3.41 21.98
CA THR A 60 -6.75 2.81 21.18
C THR A 60 -6.25 1.89 20.07
N SER A 61 -4.92 1.82 19.86
CA SER A 61 -4.30 0.94 18.89
C SER A 61 -4.60 -0.53 19.14
N GLY A 62 -4.67 -1.31 18.06
CA GLY A 62 -4.93 -2.75 18.14
C GLY A 62 -5.08 -3.39 16.77
N ILE A 63 -5.45 -4.67 16.79
CA ILE A 63 -5.80 -5.43 15.59
C ILE A 63 -7.21 -6.01 15.72
N ARG A 64 -7.92 -6.12 14.60
CA ARG A 64 -9.29 -6.62 14.58
C ARG A 64 -9.60 -7.44 13.33
N LYS A 65 -10.52 -8.38 13.47
CA LYS A 65 -11.19 -9.08 12.36
C LYS A 65 -12.54 -8.45 12.14
N VAL A 66 -12.84 -8.08 10.90
CA VAL A 66 -14.07 -7.37 10.55
C VAL A 66 -14.84 -8.17 9.52
N ALA A 67 -16.12 -8.40 9.78
CA ALA A 67 -17.04 -9.00 8.81
C ALA A 67 -17.30 -7.99 7.69
N LEU A 68 -16.92 -8.32 6.45
CA LEU A 68 -16.99 -7.41 5.31
C LEU A 68 -18.38 -6.78 5.12
N GLU A 69 -19.44 -7.58 5.19
CA GLU A 69 -20.80 -7.14 4.86
C GLU A 69 -21.42 -6.18 5.89
N THR A 70 -21.02 -6.28 7.16
CA THR A 70 -21.65 -5.54 8.26
C THR A 70 -20.74 -4.51 8.92
N GLY A 71 -19.42 -4.61 8.73
CA GLY A 71 -18.43 -3.84 9.50
C GLY A 71 -18.30 -4.32 10.96
N GLU A 72 -18.90 -5.44 11.32
CA GLU A 72 -18.87 -5.96 12.70
C GLU A 72 -17.48 -6.50 13.05
N VAL A 73 -16.94 -6.07 14.18
CA VAL A 73 -15.72 -6.62 14.76
C VAL A 73 -16.01 -7.99 15.39
N THR A 74 -15.49 -9.04 14.78
CA THR A 74 -15.72 -10.45 15.18
C THR A 74 -14.65 -10.99 16.13
N ALA A 75 -13.47 -10.37 16.14
CA ALA A 75 -12.39 -10.61 17.09
C ALA A 75 -11.48 -9.38 17.14
N GLN A 76 -10.85 -9.13 18.28
CA GLN A 76 -9.88 -8.04 18.41
C GLN A 76 -8.83 -8.36 19.48
N ALA A 77 -7.65 -7.78 19.33
CA ALA A 77 -6.61 -7.77 20.35
C ALA A 77 -6.07 -6.34 20.50
N PRO A 78 -6.15 -5.73 21.70
CA PRO A 78 -5.61 -4.39 21.92
C PRO A 78 -4.09 -4.41 21.88
N LEU A 79 -3.50 -3.32 21.39
CA LEU A 79 -2.09 -3.03 21.53
C LEU A 79 -1.91 -2.10 22.73
N SER A 80 -1.20 -2.57 23.75
CA SER A 80 -1.05 -1.80 24.99
C SER A 80 -0.17 -0.56 24.77
N PRO A 81 -0.43 0.57 25.46
CA PRO A 81 0.48 1.72 25.48
C PRO A 81 1.92 1.31 25.84
N PRO A 82 2.94 2.02 25.34
CA PRO A 82 2.87 3.30 24.62
C PRO A 82 2.81 3.15 23.09
N TYR A 83 2.57 1.95 22.57
CA TYR A 83 2.72 1.68 21.14
C TYR A 83 1.58 2.26 20.30
N PHE A 84 1.95 2.86 19.17
CA PHE A 84 1.04 3.26 18.10
C PHE A 84 1.07 2.17 17.01
N GLY A 85 -0.06 1.50 16.79
CA GLY A 85 -0.19 0.40 15.84
C GLY A 85 -0.19 0.88 14.40
N GLU A 86 0.51 0.16 13.53
CA GLU A 86 0.68 0.49 12.11
C GLU A 86 0.31 -0.71 11.23
N GLY A 87 0.84 -0.81 10.02
CA GLY A 87 0.57 -1.85 9.03
C GLY A 87 0.63 -3.27 9.57
N ILE A 88 -0.29 -4.10 9.07
CA ILE A 88 -0.42 -5.51 9.41
C ILE A 88 -0.38 -6.38 8.16
N ILE A 89 0.04 -7.63 8.33
CA ILE A 89 -0.10 -8.62 7.26
C ILE A 89 -0.19 -10.04 7.82
N GLY A 90 -0.98 -10.88 7.15
CA GLY A 90 -1.02 -12.32 7.41
C GLY A 90 0.10 -13.07 6.69
N TRP A 91 0.73 -14.04 7.35
CA TRP A 91 1.62 -15.02 6.72
C TRP A 91 1.41 -16.39 7.36
N LYS A 92 0.90 -17.35 6.58
CA LYS A 92 0.48 -18.66 7.09
C LYS A 92 -0.49 -18.51 8.27
N ASP A 93 -0.12 -19.01 9.45
CA ASP A 93 -0.88 -18.98 10.70
C ASP A 93 -0.58 -17.73 11.57
N ARG A 94 0.34 -16.87 11.13
CA ARG A 94 0.75 -15.66 11.85
C ARG A 94 0.14 -14.41 11.26
N LEU A 95 -0.05 -13.41 12.10
CA LEU A 95 -0.30 -12.02 11.73
C LEU A 95 0.82 -11.18 12.34
N TYR A 96 1.42 -10.32 11.53
CA TYR A 96 2.42 -9.35 11.95
C TYR A 96 1.80 -7.96 12.03
N GLN A 97 2.16 -7.19 13.05
CA GLN A 97 1.79 -5.78 13.21
C GLN A 97 3.04 -4.94 13.44
N LEU A 98 3.16 -3.83 12.73
CA LEU A 98 4.18 -2.81 12.97
C LEU A 98 3.76 -1.83 14.06
N THR A 99 4.74 -1.09 14.58
CA THR A 99 4.50 0.17 15.30
C THR A 99 5.15 1.33 14.57
N TRP A 100 4.71 2.55 14.88
CA TRP A 100 5.20 3.72 14.16
C TRP A 100 6.70 3.96 14.35
N LYS A 101 7.14 4.24 15.59
CA LYS A 101 8.52 4.70 15.87
C LYS A 101 9.30 3.78 16.81
N ASP A 102 8.63 2.79 17.40
CA ASP A 102 9.19 2.01 18.49
C ASP A 102 10.19 0.94 18.02
N GLN A 103 10.38 0.78 16.71
CA GLN A 103 11.32 -0.19 16.13
C GLN A 103 11.03 -1.63 16.58
N LYS A 104 9.76 -1.90 16.88
CA LYS A 104 9.23 -3.14 17.43
C LYS A 104 7.93 -3.49 16.72
N GLY A 105 7.76 -4.75 16.36
CA GLY A 105 6.50 -5.28 15.87
C GLY A 105 6.02 -6.46 16.70
N PHE A 106 4.75 -6.81 16.51
CA PHE A 106 4.07 -7.85 17.28
C PHE A 106 3.61 -8.97 16.36
N ILE A 107 3.64 -10.19 16.89
CA ILE A 107 3.21 -11.40 16.20
C ILE A 107 2.00 -11.95 16.93
N TYR A 108 0.96 -12.29 16.18
CA TYR A 108 -0.27 -12.86 16.68
C TYR A 108 -0.57 -14.17 15.95
N ASN A 109 -1.33 -15.04 16.59
CA ASN A 109 -2.00 -16.12 15.89
C ASN A 109 -3.11 -15.54 15.03
N LYS A 110 -3.06 -15.74 13.71
CA LYS A 110 -4.06 -15.18 12.79
C LYS A 110 -5.46 -15.73 13.05
N ALA A 111 -5.60 -16.94 13.59
CA ALA A 111 -6.90 -17.57 13.81
C ALA A 111 -7.71 -16.92 14.94
N ASP A 112 -7.08 -16.48 16.02
CA ASP A 112 -7.75 -15.97 17.23
C ASP A 112 -7.18 -14.65 17.76
N LEU A 113 -6.20 -14.07 17.06
CA LEU A 113 -5.47 -12.85 17.43
C LEU A 113 -4.72 -12.94 18.76
N THR A 114 -4.48 -14.14 19.29
CA THR A 114 -3.69 -14.30 20.52
C THR A 114 -2.24 -13.90 20.30
N PRO A 115 -1.60 -13.12 21.20
CA PRO A 115 -0.20 -12.77 21.09
C PRO A 115 0.71 -14.00 21.05
N LYS A 116 1.72 -13.97 20.17
CA LYS A 116 2.70 -15.05 19.95
C LYS A 116 4.14 -14.61 20.16
N GLY A 117 4.44 -13.33 20.01
CA GLY A 117 5.78 -12.81 20.23
C GLY A 117 5.96 -11.41 19.66
N GLU A 118 7.22 -11.03 19.56
CA GLU A 118 7.66 -9.71 19.09
C GLU A 118 8.80 -9.90 18.09
N PHE A 119 9.00 -8.90 17.23
CA PHE A 119 10.16 -8.78 16.37
C PHE A 119 10.68 -7.34 16.39
N ALA A 120 11.93 -7.15 15.96
CA ALA A 120 12.55 -5.84 15.90
C ALA A 120 12.86 -5.47 14.44
N TYR A 121 12.85 -4.18 14.15
CA TYR A 121 13.28 -3.60 12.88
C TYR A 121 13.93 -2.24 13.13
N THR A 122 14.53 -1.63 12.11
CA THR A 122 15.17 -0.32 12.23
C THR A 122 14.34 0.75 11.52
N GLY A 123 14.32 1.97 12.08
CA GLY A 123 13.54 3.08 11.53
C GLY A 123 12.04 2.98 11.87
N GLU A 124 11.23 3.77 11.16
CA GLU A 124 9.78 3.73 11.32
C GLU A 124 9.16 2.48 10.65
N GLY A 125 7.90 2.20 10.95
CA GLY A 125 7.10 1.21 10.23
C GLY A 125 5.71 1.75 9.92
N TRP A 126 5.31 1.68 8.65
CA TRP A 126 4.05 2.24 8.16
C TRP A 126 3.20 1.10 7.59
N GLY A 127 3.26 0.77 6.30
CA GLY A 127 2.47 -0.32 5.69
C GLY A 127 3.18 -1.67 5.62
N LEU A 128 2.40 -2.75 5.55
CA LEU A 128 2.86 -4.11 5.22
C LEU A 128 1.99 -4.74 4.13
N THR A 129 2.61 -5.48 3.22
CA THR A 129 1.92 -6.46 2.36
C THR A 129 2.86 -7.65 2.12
N HIS A 130 2.49 -8.60 1.26
CA HIS A 130 3.39 -9.69 0.88
C HIS A 130 3.18 -10.16 -0.55
N ASN A 131 4.24 -10.70 -1.14
CA ASN A 131 4.12 -11.57 -2.31
C ASN A 131 4.32 -13.03 -1.88
N ASP A 132 4.55 -13.95 -2.81
CA ASP A 132 4.73 -15.37 -2.49
C ASP A 132 6.02 -15.70 -1.70
N LYS A 133 6.95 -14.74 -1.59
CA LYS A 133 8.32 -14.97 -1.09
C LYS A 133 8.70 -14.12 0.11
N SER A 134 8.24 -12.87 0.15
CA SER A 134 8.69 -11.88 1.12
C SER A 134 7.51 -11.06 1.62
N ILE A 135 7.61 -10.63 2.88
CA ILE A 135 6.83 -9.51 3.40
C ILE A 135 7.47 -8.21 2.90
N ILE A 136 6.66 -7.22 2.57
CA ILE A 136 7.09 -5.95 2.01
C ILE A 136 6.63 -4.85 2.95
N MET A 137 7.53 -3.94 3.31
CA MET A 137 7.32 -2.92 4.33
C MET A 137 7.64 -1.52 3.79
N SER A 138 6.77 -0.56 4.08
CA SER A 138 7.02 0.88 3.91
C SER A 138 7.27 1.55 5.27
N ASP A 139 7.79 2.77 5.22
CA ASP A 139 8.14 3.58 6.39
C ASP A 139 8.07 5.10 6.13
N GLY A 140 7.22 5.51 5.17
CA GLY A 140 7.12 6.90 4.74
C GLY A 140 8.29 7.41 3.90
N THR A 141 9.37 6.63 3.74
CA THR A 141 10.44 6.98 2.78
C THR A 141 10.06 6.61 1.35
N ASP A 142 10.98 6.85 0.41
CA ASP A 142 10.87 6.41 -0.98
C ASP A 142 11.31 4.96 -1.19
N LYS A 143 11.44 4.17 -0.13
CA LYS A 143 11.99 2.82 -0.20
C LYS A 143 11.03 1.80 0.41
N LEU A 144 10.89 0.67 -0.29
CA LEU A 144 10.21 -0.51 0.22
C LEU A 144 11.24 -1.55 0.65
N ARG A 145 11.06 -2.12 1.84
CA ARG A 145 11.94 -3.15 2.40
C ARG A 145 11.30 -4.52 2.19
N PHE A 146 12.09 -5.47 1.69
CA PHE A 146 11.67 -6.86 1.56
C PHE A 146 12.23 -7.62 2.76
N LEU A 147 11.35 -8.24 3.52
CA LEU A 147 11.63 -8.91 4.77
C LEU A 147 11.46 -10.42 4.59
N ASP A 148 12.36 -11.18 5.22
CA ASP A 148 12.21 -12.62 5.39
C ASP A 148 10.98 -12.90 6.28
N PRO A 149 9.99 -13.67 5.82
CA PRO A 149 8.72 -13.80 6.53
C PRO A 149 8.77 -14.70 7.77
N GLU A 150 9.87 -15.44 7.99
CA GLU A 150 10.06 -16.26 9.19
C GLU A 150 10.81 -15.50 10.29
N THR A 151 11.73 -14.62 9.91
CA THR A 151 12.62 -13.90 10.84
C THR A 151 12.34 -12.40 10.92
N MET A 152 11.56 -11.84 10.00
CA MET A 152 11.34 -10.40 9.76
C MET A 152 12.64 -9.62 9.46
N ALA A 153 13.74 -10.31 9.17
CA ALA A 153 15.01 -9.68 8.81
C ALA A 153 14.94 -9.08 7.40
N GLN A 154 15.44 -7.86 7.24
CA GLN A 154 15.50 -7.21 5.93
C GLN A 154 16.48 -7.96 5.01
N GLN A 155 16.00 -8.36 3.84
CA GLN A 155 16.75 -9.04 2.79
C GLN A 155 17.22 -8.07 1.71
N SER A 156 16.36 -7.12 1.32
CA SER A 156 16.67 -6.14 0.30
C SER A 156 15.80 -4.89 0.42
N THR A 157 16.09 -3.91 -0.44
CA THR A 157 15.34 -2.66 -0.53
C THR A 157 15.08 -2.31 -1.99
N LEU A 158 13.92 -1.71 -2.25
CA LEU A 158 13.48 -1.24 -3.56
C LEU A 158 13.21 0.26 -3.49
N ALA A 159 13.92 1.07 -4.25
CA ALA A 159 13.65 2.51 -4.36
C ALA A 159 12.47 2.74 -5.30
N VAL A 160 11.48 3.52 -4.87
CA VAL A 160 10.26 3.82 -5.62
C VAL A 160 10.39 5.16 -6.31
N THR A 161 10.16 5.18 -7.63
CA THR A 161 10.28 6.40 -8.42
C THR A 161 9.15 6.58 -9.41
N ALA A 162 8.73 7.84 -9.62
CA ALA A 162 7.86 8.23 -10.72
C ALA A 162 8.64 9.18 -11.63
N LYS A 163 8.80 8.81 -12.91
CA LYS A 163 9.68 9.53 -13.86
C LYS A 163 11.11 9.78 -13.35
N GLY A 164 11.66 8.82 -12.60
CA GLY A 164 13.00 8.90 -12.01
C GLY A 164 13.09 9.77 -10.75
N CYS A 165 11.98 10.33 -10.28
CA CYS A 165 11.92 11.12 -9.05
C CYS A 165 11.43 10.26 -7.88
N PRO A 166 12.07 10.33 -6.70
CA PRO A 166 11.64 9.58 -5.51
C PRO A 166 10.20 9.87 -5.11
N VAL A 167 9.41 8.82 -4.86
CA VAL A 167 8.05 8.93 -4.33
C VAL A 167 8.08 8.61 -2.84
N LYS A 168 8.04 9.64 -2.00
CA LYS A 168 8.02 9.52 -0.53
C LYS A 168 6.60 9.36 0.00
N ASP A 169 6.48 9.27 1.32
CA ASP A 169 5.22 9.17 2.06
C ASP A 169 4.42 7.91 1.68
N LEU A 170 5.12 6.85 1.25
CA LEU A 170 4.53 5.54 1.02
C LEU A 170 4.01 4.99 2.34
N ASN A 171 2.70 4.79 2.40
CA ASN A 171 2.00 4.39 3.61
C ASN A 171 1.48 2.95 3.47
N GLU A 172 0.19 2.72 3.69
CA GLU A 172 -0.41 1.40 3.59
C GLU A 172 -0.17 0.74 2.21
N LEU A 173 0.06 -0.58 2.21
CA LEU A 173 0.49 -1.35 1.05
C LEU A 173 -0.46 -2.51 0.76
N GLU A 174 -0.63 -2.86 -0.52
CA GLU A 174 -1.25 -4.12 -0.90
C GLU A 174 -0.64 -4.74 -2.17
N TRP A 175 -0.53 -6.07 -2.21
CA TRP A 175 -0.05 -6.81 -3.38
C TRP A 175 -1.22 -7.21 -4.29
N ILE A 176 -1.30 -6.59 -5.46
CA ILE A 176 -2.43 -6.75 -6.38
C ILE A 176 -1.91 -7.16 -7.76
N ASP A 177 -2.22 -8.40 -8.16
CA ASP A 177 -1.93 -8.95 -9.49
C ASP A 177 -0.48 -8.71 -9.98
N GLY A 178 0.50 -8.84 -9.06
CA GLY A 178 1.92 -8.70 -9.37
C GLY A 178 2.48 -7.28 -9.25
N GLU A 179 1.68 -6.33 -8.76
CA GLU A 179 2.09 -4.96 -8.46
C GLU A 179 2.01 -4.70 -6.96
N ILE A 180 2.84 -3.77 -6.46
CA ILE A 180 2.69 -3.23 -5.12
C ILE A 180 1.86 -1.97 -5.24
N TRP A 181 0.72 -1.92 -4.56
CA TRP A 181 -0.10 -0.74 -4.43
C TRP A 181 0.26 -0.07 -3.11
N ALA A 182 0.38 1.26 -3.12
CA ALA A 182 0.73 2.02 -1.93
C ALA A 182 -0.11 3.28 -1.83
N ASN A 183 -0.80 3.48 -0.71
CA ASN A 183 -1.28 4.82 -0.36
C ASN A 183 -0.09 5.78 -0.27
N ILE A 184 -0.28 7.02 -0.73
CA ILE A 184 0.70 8.09 -0.52
C ILE A 184 0.09 9.07 0.48
N TRP A 185 0.65 9.12 1.68
CA TRP A 185 0.11 9.94 2.76
C TRP A 185 0.06 11.42 2.37
N ARG A 186 -1.00 12.13 2.81
CA ARG A 186 -1.33 13.52 2.44
C ARG A 186 -1.70 13.75 0.97
N THR A 187 -2.09 12.68 0.26
CA THR A 187 -2.65 12.77 -1.09
C THR A 187 -3.88 11.88 -1.22
N ASP A 188 -4.65 12.08 -2.29
CA ASP A 188 -5.74 11.18 -2.67
C ASP A 188 -5.30 10.13 -3.70
N LEU A 189 -4.01 9.78 -3.70
CA LEU A 189 -3.41 8.90 -4.69
C LEU A 189 -2.94 7.58 -4.08
N ILE A 190 -3.15 6.51 -4.84
CA ILE A 190 -2.49 5.23 -4.65
C ILE A 190 -1.50 5.02 -5.80
N ALA A 191 -0.23 4.75 -5.50
CA ALA A 191 0.76 4.38 -6.50
C ALA A 191 0.65 2.89 -6.86
N ARG A 192 0.72 2.57 -8.15
CA ARG A 192 0.89 1.21 -8.66
C ARG A 192 2.35 1.01 -9.03
N ILE A 193 3.08 0.20 -8.29
CA ILE A 193 4.54 0.11 -8.33
C ILE A 193 4.95 -1.25 -8.92
N ASP A 194 5.86 -1.21 -9.90
CA ASP A 194 6.52 -2.40 -10.41
C ASP A 194 7.52 -2.95 -9.36
N PRO A 195 7.30 -4.16 -8.82
CA PRO A 195 8.17 -4.70 -7.77
C PRO A 195 9.57 -5.08 -8.26
N VAL A 196 9.79 -5.15 -9.58
CA VAL A 196 11.09 -5.52 -10.17
C VAL A 196 12.06 -4.35 -10.15
N ASN A 197 11.57 -3.13 -10.38
CA ASN A 197 12.40 -1.95 -10.59
C ASN A 197 11.97 -0.71 -9.79
N GLY A 198 10.85 -0.78 -9.08
CA GLY A 198 10.33 0.31 -8.24
C GLY A 198 9.72 1.47 -9.01
N LYS A 199 9.57 1.37 -10.34
CA LYS A 199 8.93 2.41 -11.13
C LYS A 199 7.42 2.38 -10.87
N VAL A 200 6.86 3.55 -10.60
CA VAL A 200 5.42 3.75 -10.61
C VAL A 200 4.92 3.59 -12.05
N LYS A 201 4.00 2.65 -12.25
CA LYS A 201 3.34 2.36 -13.54
C LYS A 201 2.13 3.26 -13.78
N GLY A 202 1.51 3.74 -12.71
CA GLY A 202 0.34 4.61 -12.72
C GLY A 202 -0.06 5.01 -11.32
N PHE A 203 -0.96 5.98 -11.23
CA PHE A 203 -1.61 6.39 -10.01
C PHE A 203 -3.11 6.12 -10.11
N VAL A 204 -3.72 5.80 -8.97
CA VAL A 204 -5.17 5.66 -8.83
C VAL A 204 -5.66 6.79 -7.94
N ASP A 205 -6.51 7.64 -8.51
CA ASP A 205 -7.20 8.74 -7.86
C ASP A 205 -8.43 8.21 -7.10
N VAL A 206 -8.39 8.37 -5.78
CA VAL A 206 -9.46 7.99 -4.86
C VAL A 206 -10.14 9.21 -4.22
N SER A 207 -9.93 10.43 -4.75
CA SER A 207 -10.48 11.66 -4.19
C SER A 207 -12.01 11.74 -4.25
N ALA A 208 -12.65 10.82 -4.97
CA ALA A 208 -14.11 10.71 -5.05
C ALA A 208 -14.71 9.85 -3.93
N LEU A 209 -13.88 9.24 -3.08
CA LEU A 209 -14.28 8.40 -1.96
C LEU A 209 -14.20 9.19 -0.63
N GLY A 210 -14.62 8.54 0.45
CA GLY A 210 -14.51 9.08 1.80
C GLY A 210 -15.66 10.00 2.21
N PRO A 211 -15.57 10.62 3.40
CA PRO A 211 -16.58 11.54 3.88
C PRO A 211 -16.60 12.83 3.02
N PRO A 212 -17.77 13.47 2.81
CA PRO A 212 -17.86 14.67 1.97
C PRO A 212 -17.05 15.88 2.46
N THR A 213 -16.77 15.92 3.76
CA THR A 213 -16.04 16.99 4.44
C THR A 213 -15.04 16.37 5.42
N PRO A 214 -13.91 15.81 4.93
CA PRO A 214 -12.93 15.18 5.78
C PRO A 214 -12.23 16.22 6.67
N SER A 215 -11.95 15.84 7.91
CA SER A 215 -10.94 16.48 8.74
C SER A 215 -9.52 16.22 8.20
N GLU A 216 -8.52 16.89 8.76
CA GLU A 216 -7.11 16.72 8.34
C GLU A 216 -6.60 15.28 8.51
N ASP A 217 -7.14 14.56 9.50
CA ASP A 217 -6.75 13.19 9.81
C ASP A 217 -7.58 12.14 9.05
N GLU A 218 -8.71 12.52 8.45
CA GLU A 218 -9.62 11.62 7.70
C GLU A 218 -9.14 11.37 6.25
N VAL A 219 -7.92 10.87 6.12
CA VAL A 219 -7.25 10.65 4.83
C VAL A 219 -7.40 9.22 4.29
N PRO A 220 -7.30 9.01 2.97
CA PRO A 220 -7.23 7.66 2.39
C PRO A 220 -6.04 6.87 2.95
N ASN A 221 -6.32 5.70 3.51
CA ASN A 221 -5.32 4.76 4.04
C ASN A 221 -5.99 3.40 4.28
N GLY A 222 -5.48 2.34 3.67
CA GLY A 222 -6.05 0.99 3.75
C GLY A 222 -6.51 0.48 2.39
N ILE A 223 -5.81 -0.52 1.88
CA ILE A 223 -6.07 -1.20 0.61
C ILE A 223 -6.11 -2.70 0.91
N ALA A 224 -7.16 -3.39 0.47
CA ALA A 224 -7.21 -4.84 0.61
C ALA A 224 -7.64 -5.51 -0.69
N TYR A 225 -7.14 -6.72 -0.92
CA TYR A 225 -7.37 -7.43 -2.17
C TYR A 225 -7.85 -8.86 -1.96
N ASP A 226 -9.04 -9.15 -2.49
CA ASP A 226 -9.54 -10.51 -2.64
C ASP A 226 -9.07 -11.08 -3.97
N ALA A 227 -7.97 -11.85 -3.94
CA ALA A 227 -7.42 -12.46 -5.14
C ALA A 227 -8.34 -13.50 -5.80
N GLN A 228 -9.23 -14.14 -5.04
CA GLN A 228 -10.18 -15.14 -5.57
C GLN A 228 -11.31 -14.45 -6.33
N GLY A 229 -11.89 -13.40 -5.73
CA GLY A 229 -12.98 -12.62 -6.32
C GLY A 229 -12.52 -11.51 -7.27
N LYS A 230 -11.21 -11.20 -7.32
CA LYS A 230 -10.63 -10.04 -8.02
C LYS A 230 -11.27 -8.71 -7.58
N ARG A 231 -11.43 -8.54 -6.27
CA ARG A 231 -12.05 -7.36 -5.66
C ARG A 231 -11.00 -6.54 -4.93
N ILE A 232 -11.02 -5.23 -5.15
CA ILE A 232 -10.15 -4.26 -4.48
C ILE A 232 -11.02 -3.49 -3.52
N PHE A 233 -10.57 -3.36 -2.28
CA PHE A 233 -11.22 -2.60 -1.23
C PHE A 233 -10.34 -1.42 -0.82
N VAL A 234 -10.93 -0.25 -0.66
CA VAL A 234 -10.25 0.96 -0.20
C VAL A 234 -11.07 1.61 0.90
N THR A 235 -10.41 2.09 1.95
CA THR A 235 -10.99 2.90 3.02
C THR A 235 -10.05 4.05 3.38
N GLY A 236 -10.33 4.71 4.49
CA GLY A 236 -9.45 5.71 5.07
C GLY A 236 -9.60 5.78 6.57
N LYS A 237 -8.73 6.57 7.18
CA LYS A 237 -8.73 6.83 8.61
C LYS A 237 -10.06 7.48 9.00
N MET A 238 -10.77 6.84 9.92
CA MET A 238 -12.08 7.26 10.43
C MET A 238 -13.17 7.40 9.34
N TRP A 239 -12.98 6.81 8.16
CA TRP A 239 -13.99 6.85 7.12
C TRP A 239 -15.23 6.03 7.54
N PRO A 240 -16.46 6.50 7.28
CA PRO A 240 -17.66 5.76 7.65
C PRO A 240 -17.96 4.59 6.71
N GLN A 241 -17.20 4.45 5.61
CA GLN A 241 -17.42 3.47 4.56
C GLN A 241 -16.11 2.89 4.06
N LEU A 242 -16.15 1.59 3.75
CA LEU A 242 -15.19 0.88 2.93
C LEU A 242 -15.79 0.65 1.54
N TYR A 243 -14.98 0.82 0.49
CA TYR A 243 -15.45 0.79 -0.89
C TYR A 243 -14.81 -0.37 -1.63
N GLU A 244 -15.62 -1.26 -2.20
CA GLU A 244 -15.17 -2.13 -3.29
C GLU A 244 -15.13 -1.32 -4.58
N VAL A 245 -13.97 -1.32 -5.24
CA VAL A 245 -13.69 -0.46 -6.38
C VAL A 245 -13.14 -1.23 -7.57
N ARG A 246 -13.27 -0.62 -8.75
CA ARG A 246 -12.53 -1.00 -9.96
C ARG A 246 -11.82 0.22 -10.52
N VAL A 247 -10.59 0.05 -10.99
CA VAL A 247 -9.89 1.08 -11.75
C VAL A 247 -10.65 1.38 -13.04
N SER A 248 -10.79 2.66 -13.35
CA SER A 248 -11.56 3.19 -14.46
C SER A 248 -10.74 4.22 -15.24
N ASP A 249 -10.99 4.34 -16.54
CA ASP A 249 -10.39 5.36 -17.40
C ASP A 249 -11.16 6.69 -17.35
N GLY A 250 -11.88 6.95 -16.25
CA GLY A 250 -12.52 8.23 -16.01
C GLY A 250 -11.51 9.36 -15.88
N ALA A 251 -11.97 10.60 -16.11
CA ALA A 251 -11.12 11.77 -15.91
C ALA A 251 -10.87 11.98 -14.41
N PRO A 252 -9.61 12.00 -13.94
CA PRO A 252 -9.29 12.24 -12.54
C PRO A 252 -9.51 13.69 -12.15
N ASN A 253 -9.62 13.92 -10.84
CA ASN A 253 -9.73 15.26 -10.26
C ASN A 253 -8.49 16.09 -10.63
N GLY A 254 -8.68 17.38 -10.91
CA GLY A 254 -7.57 18.30 -11.20
C GLY A 254 -6.52 18.34 -10.08
N ALA A 255 -6.95 18.31 -8.81
CA ALA A 255 -6.04 18.25 -7.67
C ALA A 255 -5.21 16.96 -7.64
N ALA A 256 -5.83 15.81 -7.93
CA ALA A 256 -5.13 14.53 -8.02
C ALA A 256 -4.12 14.50 -9.18
N GLN A 257 -4.47 15.11 -10.33
CA GLN A 257 -3.52 15.31 -11.43
C GLN A 257 -2.33 16.18 -11.03
N ASP A 258 -2.57 17.29 -10.33
CA ASP A 258 -1.52 18.19 -9.86
C ASP A 258 -0.60 17.53 -8.83
N GLN A 259 -1.17 16.76 -7.89
CA GLN A 259 -0.42 15.95 -6.93
C GLN A 259 0.46 14.91 -7.64
N ALA A 260 -0.08 14.15 -8.60
CA ALA A 260 0.70 13.19 -9.38
C ALA A 260 1.81 13.87 -10.19
N ALA A 261 1.52 15.03 -10.79
CA ALA A 261 2.50 15.83 -11.51
C ALA A 261 3.61 16.38 -10.60
N ALA A 262 3.31 16.67 -9.33
CA ALA A 262 4.31 17.03 -8.34
C ALA A 262 5.21 15.84 -7.97
N LEU A 263 4.63 14.64 -7.79
CA LEU A 263 5.40 13.40 -7.51
C LEU A 263 6.35 13.01 -8.67
N MET A 264 5.99 13.37 -9.90
CA MET A 264 6.83 13.16 -11.09
C MET A 264 7.89 14.26 -11.30
N ARG A 265 7.95 15.28 -10.44
CA ARG A 265 8.93 16.38 -10.51
C ARG A 265 9.87 16.28 -9.32
N CYS A 266 11.14 16.05 -9.60
CA CYS A 266 12.17 15.90 -8.58
C CYS A 266 12.24 17.19 -7.78
N GLN A 267 11.95 17.11 -6.50
CA GLN A 267 12.10 18.23 -5.58
C GLN A 267 13.60 18.40 -5.30
N ASN A 268 14.12 19.60 -5.56
CA ASN A 268 15.51 19.95 -5.28
C ASN A 268 15.77 20.09 -3.77
#